data_AF-A0A6N3DKU9-F1
#
_entry.id   AF-A0A6N3DKU9-F1
#
_cell.length_a   1.000
_cell.length_b   1.000
_cell.length_c   1.000
_cell.angle_alpha   90.00
_cell.angle_beta   90.00
_cell.angle_gamma   90.00
#
_symmetry.space_group_name_H-M   'P 1'
#
loop_
_entity.id
_entity.type
_entity.pdbx_description
1 polymer ?
#
loop_
_entity_poly.entity_id
_entity_poly.type
_entity_poly.pdbx_seq_one_letter_code
_entity_poly.pdbx_strand_id
1 'polypeptide(L)'
;MYGLIYFEDKNNSLKNQQENYNIQMNAESDYIVSNEAKLLESFTRNKTSNTSSNTNIFDSLQGEPLMIVSTDEHEGILELTVLGSTERMINWINTVEEKDPSRRIEIEDIERKGNVVYVHCAIKSIIKP
;
A
#
# COMPACT_ATOMS: atom_id res chain seq x y z
N MET A 1 42.36 44.81 3.51
CA MET A 1 42.60 43.38 3.26
C MET A 1 41.50 42.49 3.86
N TYR A 2 41.07 42.71 5.11
CA TYR A 2 40.00 41.93 5.75
C TYR A 2 38.60 42.03 5.11
N GLY A 3 38.23 43.18 4.54
CA GLY A 3 36.93 43.36 3.89
C GLY A 3 36.75 42.51 2.62
N LEU A 4 37.79 42.40 1.78
CA LEU A 4 37.74 41.61 0.54
C LEU A 4 37.51 40.12 0.82
N ILE A 5 38.21 39.56 1.80
CA ILE A 5 38.07 38.16 2.23
C ILE A 5 36.65 37.90 2.74
N TYR A 6 36.10 38.81 3.56
CA TYR A 6 34.73 38.68 4.07
C TYR A 6 33.66 38.75 2.96
N PHE A 7 33.86 39.60 1.95
CA PHE A 7 32.96 39.67 0.79
C PHE A 7 33.05 38.42 -0.09
N GLU A 8 34.24 37.86 -0.29
CA GLU A 8 34.46 36.62 -1.05
C GLU A 8 33.83 35.40 -0.36
N ASP A 9 34.04 35.24 0.95
CA ASP A 9 33.46 34.14 1.73
C ASP A 9 31.92 34.22 1.75
N LYS A 10 31.36 35.42 1.87
CA LYS A 10 29.92 35.63 1.83
C LYS A 10 29.33 35.36 0.45
N ASN A 11 30.06 35.71 -0.62
CA ASN A 11 29.62 35.45 -1.99
C ASN A 11 29.65 33.95 -2.32
N ASN A 12 30.67 33.23 -1.84
CA ASN A 12 30.77 31.78 -1.97
C ASN A 12 29.68 31.05 -1.19
N SER A 13 29.36 31.51 0.03
CA SER A 13 28.25 31.01 0.83
C SER A 13 26.89 31.14 0.12
N LEU A 14 26.60 32.32 -0.42
CA LEU A 14 25.36 32.58 -1.16
C LEU A 14 25.26 31.71 -2.42
N LYS A 15 26.37 31.54 -3.14
CA LYS A 15 26.43 30.70 -4.35
C LYS A 15 26.19 29.22 -4.01
N ASN A 16 26.80 28.71 -2.94
CA ASN A 16 26.57 27.34 -2.47
C ASN A 16 25.12 27.12 -2.00
N GLN A 17 24.50 28.11 -1.34
CA GLN A 17 23.09 28.01 -0.99
C GLN A 17 22.21 27.92 -2.23
N GLN A 18 22.47 28.75 -3.25
CA GLN A 18 21.70 28.74 -4.49
C GLN A 18 21.89 27.45 -5.30
N GLU A 19 23.11 26.90 -5.34
CA GLU A 19 23.39 25.59 -5.96
C GLU A 19 22.66 24.46 -5.22
N ASN A 20 22.66 24.45 -3.88
CA ASN A 20 21.92 23.47 -3.09
C ASN A 20 20.41 23.56 -3.32
N TYR A 21 19.85 24.76 -3.39
CA TYR A 21 18.43 24.95 -3.73
C TYR A 21 18.11 24.42 -5.13
N ASN A 22 18.98 24.65 -6.12
CA ASN A 22 18.79 24.13 -7.47
C ASN A 22 18.89 22.59 -7.52
N ILE A 23 19.83 22.00 -6.78
CA ILE A 23 19.96 20.53 -6.66
C ILE A 23 18.70 19.95 -6.03
N GLN A 24 18.18 20.57 -4.96
CA GLN A 24 16.96 20.12 -4.31
C GLN A 24 15.75 20.21 -5.24
N MET A 25 15.58 21.35 -5.93
CA MET A 25 14.49 21.54 -6.90
C MET A 25 14.57 20.55 -8.07
N ASN A 26 15.79 20.25 -8.55
CA ASN A 26 15.99 19.27 -9.60
C ASN A 26 15.68 17.85 -9.10
N ALA A 27 16.11 17.49 -7.88
CA ALA A 27 15.80 16.19 -7.29
C ALA A 27 14.28 16.00 -7.05
N GLU A 28 13.59 17.05 -6.60
CA GLU A 28 12.12 17.03 -6.44
C GLU A 28 11.39 16.95 -7.79
N SER A 29 11.86 17.69 -8.81
CA SER A 29 11.33 17.62 -10.17
C SER A 29 11.56 16.25 -10.80
N ASP A 30 12.78 15.71 -10.67
CA ASP A 30 13.16 14.39 -11.18
C ASP A 30 12.33 13.30 -10.50
N TYR A 31 12.07 13.43 -9.18
CA TYR A 31 11.17 12.55 -8.44
C TYR A 31 9.74 12.63 -8.96
N ILE A 32 9.16 13.82 -9.15
CA ILE A 32 7.79 13.99 -9.67
C ILE A 32 7.63 13.36 -11.07
N VAL A 33 8.66 13.42 -11.90
CA VAL A 33 8.65 12.86 -13.26
C VAL A 33 9.02 11.37 -13.28
N SER A 34 9.56 10.84 -12.18
CA SER A 34 10.09 9.49 -12.09
C SER A 34 9.01 8.42 -12.21
N ASN A 35 9.45 7.21 -12.56
CA ASN A 35 8.56 6.07 -12.61
C ASN A 35 8.05 5.68 -11.21
N GLU A 36 8.84 5.92 -10.18
CA GLU A 36 8.50 5.69 -8.78
C GLU A 36 7.35 6.59 -8.33
N ALA A 37 7.35 7.88 -8.67
CA ALA A 37 6.22 8.77 -8.36
C ALA A 37 4.95 8.37 -9.13
N LYS A 38 5.07 7.99 -10.41
CA LYS A 38 3.94 7.47 -11.20
C LYS A 38 3.38 6.17 -10.61
N LEU A 39 4.25 5.29 -10.10
CA LEU A 39 3.85 4.06 -9.43
C LEU A 39 3.12 4.37 -8.11
N LEU A 40 3.65 5.26 -7.26
CA LEU A 40 2.98 5.69 -6.03
C LEU A 40 1.64 6.38 -6.30
N GLU A 41 1.56 7.22 -7.34
CA GLU A 41 0.31 7.82 -7.77
C GLU A 41 -0.68 6.76 -8.26
N SER A 42 -0.22 5.73 -9.00
CA SER A 42 -1.08 4.62 -9.42
C SER A 42 -1.61 3.79 -8.25
N PHE A 43 -0.80 3.56 -7.20
CA PHE A 43 -1.25 2.91 -5.97
C PHE A 43 -2.29 3.76 -5.22
N THR A 44 -2.07 5.07 -5.14
CA THR A 44 -2.98 6.01 -4.46
C THR A 44 -4.29 6.20 -5.23
N ARG A 45 -4.20 6.25 -6.56
CA ARG A 45 -5.35 6.33 -7.48
C ARG A 45 -6.16 5.04 -7.42
N ASN A 46 -5.53 3.86 -7.43
CA ASN A 46 -6.24 2.59 -7.22
C ASN A 46 -6.94 2.53 -5.86
N LYS A 47 -6.35 3.11 -4.81
CA LYS A 47 -6.98 3.22 -3.49
C LYS A 47 -8.24 4.10 -3.48
N THR A 48 -8.34 5.08 -4.39
CA THR A 48 -9.48 6.02 -4.48
C THR A 48 -10.51 5.62 -5.55
N SER A 49 -10.07 5.04 -6.68
CA SER A 49 -10.96 4.51 -7.73
C SER A 49 -11.63 3.20 -7.35
N ASN A 50 -11.06 2.44 -6.42
CA ASN A 50 -11.70 1.28 -5.80
C ASN A 50 -12.43 1.69 -4.51
N THR A 51 -13.30 2.69 -4.60
CA THR A 51 -14.40 2.85 -3.62
C THR A 51 -15.48 1.81 -3.94
N SER A 52 -15.07 0.54 -4.01
CA SER A 52 -15.87 -0.59 -4.46
C SER A 52 -15.96 -1.61 -3.33
N SER A 53 -16.73 -1.31 -2.29
CA SER A 53 -17.34 -2.30 -1.37
C SER A 53 -16.42 -3.27 -0.57
N ASN A 54 -15.12 -3.31 -0.85
CA ASN A 54 -14.14 -4.29 -0.34
C ASN A 54 -12.94 -3.62 0.36
N THR A 55 -12.94 -2.28 0.48
CA THR A 55 -11.85 -1.53 1.15
C THR A 55 -11.60 -2.03 2.57
N ASN A 56 -12.66 -2.38 3.29
CA ASN A 56 -12.58 -2.93 4.66
C ASN A 56 -11.82 -4.25 4.72
N ILE A 57 -11.91 -5.08 3.67
CA ILE A 57 -11.19 -6.36 3.57
C ILE A 57 -9.70 -6.10 3.40
N PHE A 58 -9.31 -5.24 2.46
CA PHE A 58 -7.89 -4.93 2.24
C PHE A 58 -7.27 -4.18 3.43
N ASP A 59 -8.03 -3.31 4.09
CA ASP A 59 -7.57 -2.63 5.31
C ASP A 59 -7.41 -3.62 6.48
N SER A 60 -8.27 -4.65 6.60
CA SER A 60 -8.10 -5.71 7.61
C SER A 60 -6.83 -6.54 7.39
N LEU A 61 -6.41 -6.71 6.14
CA LEU A 61 -5.17 -7.40 5.76
C LEU A 61 -3.91 -6.56 6.03
N GLN A 62 -4.02 -5.23 6.19
CA GLN A 62 -2.87 -4.41 6.59
C GLN A 62 -2.55 -4.49 8.08
N GLY A 63 -3.52 -4.92 8.91
CA GLY A 63 -3.33 -5.10 10.35
C GLY A 63 -2.65 -6.41 10.72
N GLU A 64 -2.65 -7.39 9.82
CA GLU A 64 -2.07 -8.71 10.02
C GLU A 64 -0.97 -8.95 8.97
N PRO A 65 0.18 -9.56 9.30
CA PRO A 65 1.24 -9.87 8.33
C PRO A 65 0.84 -11.04 7.39
N LEU A 66 -0.31 -10.94 6.74
CA LEU A 66 -0.78 -11.84 5.70
C LEU A 66 -0.37 -11.29 4.34
N MET A 67 0.13 -12.16 3.47
CA MET A 67 0.49 -11.80 2.10
C MET A 67 -0.65 -12.16 1.16
N ILE A 68 -1.09 -11.20 0.36
CA ILE A 68 -2.04 -11.44 -0.72
C ILE A 68 -1.27 -12.06 -1.90
N VAL A 69 -1.68 -13.25 -2.31
CA VAL A 69 -1.07 -14.00 -3.42
C VAL A 69 -1.82 -13.73 -4.72
N SER A 70 -3.15 -13.69 -4.66
CA SER A 70 -3.99 -13.33 -5.80
C SER A 70 -5.31 -12.72 -5.35
N THR A 71 -5.88 -11.89 -6.21
CA THR A 71 -7.21 -11.29 -6.06
C THR A 71 -7.92 -11.36 -7.41
N ASP A 72 -9.15 -11.83 -7.43
CA ASP A 72 -10.04 -11.68 -8.58
C ASP A 72 -11.41 -11.20 -8.09
N GLU A 73 -12.03 -10.28 -8.82
CA GLU A 73 -13.36 -9.78 -8.48
C GLU A 73 -14.29 -10.04 -9.67
N HIS A 74 -15.24 -10.94 -9.47
CA HIS A 74 -16.24 -11.27 -10.48
C HIS A 74 -17.64 -11.27 -9.85
N GLU A 75 -18.61 -10.65 -10.54
CA GLU A 75 -20.03 -10.64 -10.12
C GLU A 75 -20.29 -10.22 -8.65
N GLY A 76 -19.44 -9.36 -8.08
CA GLY A 76 -19.56 -8.88 -6.69
C GLY A 76 -19.03 -9.86 -5.64
N ILE A 77 -18.36 -10.93 -6.07
CA ILE A 77 -17.61 -11.87 -5.26
C ILE A 77 -16.13 -11.51 -5.39
N LEU A 78 -15.44 -11.35 -4.26
CA LEU A 78 -13.99 -11.17 -4.23
C LEU A 78 -13.33 -12.50 -3.91
N GLU A 79 -12.72 -13.14 -4.90
CA GLU A 79 -11.84 -14.28 -4.72
C GLU A 79 -10.46 -13.79 -4.27
N LEU A 80 -9.95 -14.39 -3.21
CA LEU A 80 -8.75 -13.96 -2.54
C LEU A 80 -7.94 -15.19 -2.14
N THR A 81 -6.68 -15.23 -2.58
CA THR A 81 -5.70 -16.18 -2.07
C THR A 81 -4.76 -15.44 -1.13
N VAL A 82 -4.71 -15.84 0.14
CA VAL A 82 -3.79 -15.28 1.13
C VAL A 82 -2.86 -16.33 1.71
N LEU A 83 -1.72 -15.85 2.19
CA LEU A 83 -0.64 -16.64 2.72
C LEU A 83 -0.24 -16.14 4.11
N GLY A 84 -0.09 -17.07 5.06
CA GLY A 84 0.37 -16.75 6.41
C GLY A 84 0.42 -17.94 7.37
N SER A 85 0.47 -17.64 8.67
CA SER A 85 0.32 -18.65 9.71
C SER A 85 -1.16 -18.89 10.03
N THR A 86 -1.48 -20.08 10.55
CA THR A 86 -2.85 -20.42 10.97
C THR A 86 -3.44 -19.44 11.97
N GLU A 87 -2.64 -18.99 12.95
CA GLU A 87 -3.08 -18.03 13.98
C GLU A 87 -3.48 -16.68 13.36
N ARG A 88 -2.64 -16.16 12.46
CA ARG A 88 -2.88 -14.89 11.77
C ARG A 88 -4.10 -14.98 10.87
N MET A 89 -4.30 -16.14 10.27
CA MET A 89 -5.44 -16.39 9.42
C MET A 89 -6.76 -16.36 10.17
N ILE A 90 -6.81 -17.00 11.34
CA ILE A 90 -7.98 -16.98 12.22
C ILE A 90 -8.26 -15.55 12.70
N ASN A 91 -7.23 -14.81 13.12
CA ASN A 91 -7.39 -13.42 13.56
C ASN A 91 -7.94 -12.52 12.45
N TRP A 92 -7.44 -12.67 11.23
CA TRP A 92 -7.93 -11.91 10.09
C TRP A 92 -9.40 -12.22 9.78
N ILE A 93 -9.79 -13.50 9.74
CA ILE A 93 -11.19 -13.91 9.52
C ILE A 93 -12.10 -13.27 10.57
N ASN A 94 -11.73 -13.36 11.84
CA ASN A 94 -12.50 -12.75 12.93
C ASN A 94 -12.60 -11.22 12.80
N THR A 95 -11.50 -10.58 12.38
CA THR A 95 -11.46 -9.11 12.18
C THR A 95 -12.37 -8.67 11.05
N VAL A 96 -12.46 -9.45 9.97
CA VAL A 96 -13.37 -9.17 8.85
C VAL A 96 -14.82 -9.31 9.31
N GLU A 97 -15.17 -10.39 10.02
CA GLU A 97 -16.54 -10.58 10.53
C GLU A 97 -16.94 -9.50 11.54
N GLU A 98 -16.02 -9.02 12.37
CA GLU A 98 -16.28 -7.96 13.35
C GLU A 98 -16.44 -6.58 12.70
N LYS A 99 -15.54 -6.23 11.76
CA LYS A 99 -15.53 -4.91 11.12
C LYS A 99 -16.56 -4.77 10.01
N ASP A 100 -16.88 -5.85 9.33
CA ASP A 100 -17.80 -5.85 8.20
C ASP A 100 -18.76 -7.05 8.26
N PRO A 101 -19.80 -6.99 9.13
CA PRO A 101 -20.77 -8.07 9.29
C PRO A 101 -21.65 -8.27 8.04
N SER A 102 -21.55 -7.39 7.04
CA SER A 102 -22.22 -7.55 5.76
C SER A 102 -21.48 -8.50 4.81
N ARG A 103 -20.25 -8.88 5.16
CA ARG A 103 -19.38 -9.76 4.37
C ARG A 103 -19.17 -11.10 5.07
N ARG A 104 -19.09 -12.15 4.26
CA ARG A 104 -18.74 -13.50 4.70
C ARG A 104 -17.57 -14.01 3.90
N ILE A 105 -16.59 -14.58 4.60
CA ILE A 105 -15.48 -15.30 3.99
C ILE A 105 -15.91 -16.77 3.87
N GLU A 106 -15.93 -17.29 2.66
CA GLU A 106 -16.10 -18.72 2.37
C GLU A 106 -14.74 -19.29 1.97
N ILE A 107 -14.25 -20.26 2.74
CA ILE A 107 -12.98 -20.93 2.44
C ILE A 107 -13.24 -22.03 1.41
N GLU A 108 -12.55 -21.96 0.29
CA GLU A 108 -12.70 -22.91 -0.82
C GLU A 108 -11.61 -23.98 -0.79
N ASP A 109 -10.37 -23.58 -0.50
CA ASP A 109 -9.25 -24.51 -0.37
C ASP A 109 -8.23 -24.04 0.68
N ILE A 110 -7.54 -25.01 1.29
CA ILE A 110 -6.44 -24.76 2.22
C ILE A 110 -5.27 -25.65 1.83
N GLU A 111 -4.17 -25.05 1.39
CA GLU A 111 -2.94 -25.75 1.09
C GLU A 111 -1.86 -25.42 2.12
N ARG A 112 -1.22 -26.45 2.68
CA ARG A 112 -0.10 -26.27 3.61
C ARG A 112 1.21 -26.65 2.95
N LYS A 113 2.15 -25.70 2.90
CA LYS A 113 3.53 -25.92 2.45
C LYS A 113 4.50 -25.59 3.58
N GLY A 114 4.91 -26.63 4.29
CA GLY A 114 5.80 -26.51 5.47
C GLY A 114 5.13 -25.74 6.62
N ASN A 115 5.70 -24.59 6.97
CA ASN A 115 5.22 -23.73 8.07
C ASN A 115 4.21 -22.67 7.61
N VAL A 116 3.86 -22.66 6.34
CA VAL A 116 3.00 -21.64 5.74
C VAL A 116 1.70 -22.29 5.26
N VAL A 117 0.60 -21.56 5.45
CA VAL A 117 -0.73 -21.95 4.99
C VAL A 117 -1.16 -20.96 3.91
N TYR A 118 -1.60 -21.52 2.79
CA TYR A 118 -2.29 -20.84 1.71
C TYR A 118 -3.77 -21.11 1.91
N VAL A 119 -4.59 -20.09 1.80
CA VAL A 119 -6.04 -20.27 1.77
C VAL A 119 -6.57 -19.54 0.57
N HIS A 120 -7.36 -20.27 -0.19
CA HIS A 120 -8.19 -19.74 -1.24
C HIS A 120 -9.59 -19.53 -0.67
N CYS A 121 -10.10 -18.31 -0.76
CA CYS A 121 -11.39 -17.96 -0.19
C CYS A 121 -12.15 -16.95 -1.05
N ALA A 122 -13.46 -17.06 -1.04
CA ALA A 122 -14.37 -16.13 -1.69
C ALA A 122 -15.08 -15.27 -0.65
N ILE A 123 -15.09 -13.96 -0.86
CA ILE A 123 -15.69 -12.98 0.04
C ILE A 123 -16.98 -12.48 -0.60
N LYS A 124 -18.11 -12.79 0.04
CA LYS A 124 -19.45 -12.56 -0.49
C LYS A 124 -20.21 -11.56 0.38
N SER A 125 -21.08 -10.75 -0.22
CA SER A 125 -22.06 -9.95 0.53
C SER A 125 -23.17 -10.86 1.05
N ILE A 126 -23.48 -10.76 2.34
CA ILE A 126 -24.60 -11.45 3.00
C ILE A 126 -25.91 -10.69 2.75
N ILE A 127 -25.83 -9.37 2.55
CA ILE A 127 -26.99 -8.55 2.23
C ILE A 127 -27.33 -8.82 0.77
N LYS A 128 -28.46 -9.51 0.53
CA LYS A 128 -29.07 -9.64 -0.81
C LYS A 128 -29.44 -8.25 -1.34
N PRO A 129 -29.29 -8.00 -2.66
CA PRO A 129 -29.80 -6.79 -3.29
C PRO A 129 -31.32 -6.62 -3.09
#